data_AF-A0A2T3ZG96-F1
#
_entry.id   AF-A0A2T3ZG96-F1
#
_cell.length_a   1.000
_cell.length_b   1.000
_cell.length_c   1.000
_cell.angle_alpha   90.00
_cell.angle_beta   90.00
_cell.angle_gamma   90.00
#
_symmetry.space_group_name_H-M   'P 1'
#
loop_
_entity.id
_entity.type
_entity.pdbx_description
1 polymer ?
#
loop_
_entity_poly.entity_id
_entity_poly.type
_entity_poly.pdbx_seq_one_letter_code
_entity_poly.pdbx_strand_id
1 'polypeptide(L)'
;MMSLSLDDTLVYTQLVMDTVPVAAKKLYDTLEDFAENKNILPHGFQETITHQQAIIEQRATTLQQTTTQQQAIDQMQKYQNKIQVYEKLKSCCRPESAPDDNLPGRIPSLNEIDEIVRKAIQVGTRGDNESRWNGAVISRLLDMIFEDPITGPIGEFGATDCTTAQLHKEFRPVASTARMIDGCIFRSFVDDQEWISAIKKFAHFNPTQSINHTDFGPIQYDPLLLSIETKKPAAELEKAKLQIGIWHAAQWKFLDWAVGEKLDQQRIAQGLYEPATTQDQEEFKKEKLAALSALGFIPGIIVSGYRWLPVFSTYDNDKKTTLLWTDTDFGTTRTIKGAYAAVAGVRELTAWGRDVYLPWFKEHILIFD
;
A
#
# COMPACT_ATOMS: atom_id res chain seq x y z
N MET A 1 -39.14 -1.86 -25.13
CA MET A 1 -38.55 -3.00 -24.40
C MET A 1 -37.05 -2.74 -24.30
N MET A 2 -36.64 -2.05 -23.23
CA MET A 2 -35.22 -1.86 -22.90
C MET A 2 -34.88 -2.91 -21.85
N SER A 3 -34.03 -3.87 -22.22
CA SER A 3 -33.44 -4.85 -21.32
C SER A 3 -32.18 -4.20 -20.72
N LEU A 4 -32.31 -3.62 -19.53
CA LEU A 4 -31.16 -3.28 -18.69
C LEU A 4 -30.69 -4.58 -18.01
N SER A 5 -29.58 -5.15 -18.50
CA SER A 5 -28.93 -6.29 -17.85
C SER A 5 -28.36 -5.84 -16.51
N LEU A 6 -28.82 -6.49 -15.44
CA LEU A 6 -28.32 -6.41 -14.08
C LEU A 6 -27.03 -7.24 -13.95
N ASP A 7 -25.91 -6.76 -14.50
CA ASP A 7 -24.61 -7.43 -14.36
C ASP A 7 -23.58 -6.50 -13.73
N ASP A 8 -23.61 -6.37 -12.40
CA ASP A 8 -22.50 -5.92 -11.56
C ASP A 8 -22.70 -6.53 -10.15
N THR A 9 -22.69 -7.87 -10.06
CA THR A 9 -22.62 -8.55 -8.75
C THR A 9 -21.15 -8.70 -8.38
N LEU A 10 -20.72 -8.08 -7.26
CA LEU A 10 -19.43 -8.42 -6.64
C LEU A 10 -19.49 -9.89 -6.20
N VAL A 11 -18.94 -10.80 -6.99
CA VAL A 11 -18.81 -12.21 -6.60
C VAL A 11 -17.50 -12.39 -5.85
N TYR A 12 -17.62 -12.62 -4.54
CA TYR A 12 -16.53 -13.07 -3.69
C TYR A 12 -16.34 -14.57 -3.90
N THR A 13 -15.13 -15.00 -4.27
CA THR A 13 -14.75 -16.42 -4.26
C THR A 13 -13.57 -16.65 -3.34
N GLN A 14 -13.56 -17.81 -2.69
CA GLN A 14 -12.47 -18.26 -1.83
C GLN A 14 -11.22 -18.54 -2.68
N LEU A 15 -10.04 -18.27 -2.11
CA LEU A 15 -8.73 -18.35 -2.75
C LEU A 15 -8.51 -19.66 -3.53
N VAL A 16 -8.10 -19.53 -4.80
CA VAL A 16 -7.47 -20.62 -5.57
C VAL A 16 -6.12 -20.10 -6.05
N MET A 17 -5.04 -20.38 -5.32
CA MET A 17 -3.69 -19.86 -5.63
C MET A 17 -3.23 -20.20 -7.05
N ASP A 18 -3.78 -21.22 -7.69
CA ASP A 18 -3.43 -21.60 -9.05
C ASP A 18 -3.98 -20.64 -10.12
N THR A 19 -5.02 -19.83 -9.82
CA THR A 19 -5.68 -18.95 -10.80
C THR A 19 -5.08 -17.54 -10.85
N VAL A 20 -3.93 -17.37 -10.23
CA VAL A 20 -3.31 -16.07 -9.94
C VAL A 20 -2.18 -15.75 -10.93
N PRO A 21 -2.01 -14.47 -11.36
CA PRO A 21 -0.83 -14.05 -12.12
C PRO A 21 0.48 -14.36 -11.41
N VAL A 22 1.47 -14.92 -12.13
CA VAL A 22 2.78 -15.31 -11.58
C VAL A 22 3.46 -14.18 -10.82
N ALA A 23 3.34 -12.94 -11.30
CA ALA A 23 3.89 -11.75 -10.63
C ALA A 23 3.30 -11.53 -9.23
N ALA A 24 2.00 -11.77 -9.05
CA ALA A 24 1.34 -11.65 -7.76
C ALA A 24 1.77 -12.78 -6.80
N LYS A 25 1.99 -14.01 -7.31
CA LYS A 25 2.56 -15.10 -6.49
C LYS A 25 3.94 -14.75 -5.97
N LYS A 26 4.83 -14.28 -6.86
CA LYS A 26 6.18 -13.88 -6.49
C LYS A 26 6.18 -12.78 -5.42
N LEU A 27 5.30 -11.78 -5.56
CA LEU A 27 5.15 -10.73 -4.56
C LEU A 27 4.62 -11.29 -3.23
N TYR A 28 3.63 -12.19 -3.27
CA TYR A 28 3.12 -12.87 -2.08
C TYR A 28 4.22 -13.68 -1.37
N ASP A 29 5.04 -14.44 -2.10
CA ASP A 29 6.14 -15.23 -1.54
C ASP A 29 7.17 -14.33 -0.83
N THR A 30 7.51 -13.18 -1.42
CA THR A 30 8.37 -12.17 -0.77
C THR A 30 7.76 -11.67 0.55
N LEU A 31 6.45 -11.40 0.57
CA LEU A 31 5.74 -10.94 1.77
C LEU A 31 5.63 -12.03 2.84
N GLU A 32 5.55 -13.30 2.45
CA GLU A 32 5.60 -14.44 3.38
C GLU A 32 6.99 -14.58 4.01
N ASP A 33 8.05 -14.41 3.23
CA ASP A 33 9.42 -14.34 3.76
C ASP A 33 9.58 -13.19 4.77
N PHE A 34 8.91 -12.05 4.55
CA PHE A 34 8.87 -10.95 5.52
C PHE A 34 8.08 -11.30 6.78
N ALA A 35 6.97 -12.04 6.68
CA ALA A 35 6.24 -12.55 7.84
C ALA A 35 7.14 -13.42 8.74
N GLU A 36 8.01 -14.22 8.12
CA GLU A 36 9.05 -15.00 8.79
C GLU A 36 10.27 -14.16 9.19
N ASN A 37 10.27 -12.88 8.81
CA ASN A 37 11.25 -11.84 9.08
C ASN A 37 12.64 -12.14 8.50
N LYS A 38 12.65 -12.76 7.33
CA LYS A 38 13.85 -12.99 6.54
C LYS A 38 14.13 -11.75 5.69
N ASN A 39 15.38 -11.29 5.67
CA ASN A 39 15.85 -10.28 4.72
C ASN A 39 15.08 -8.93 4.72
N ILE A 40 14.42 -8.59 5.83
CA ILE A 40 13.60 -7.38 6.00
C ILE A 40 14.42 -6.10 6.27
N LEU A 41 15.72 -6.24 6.54
CA LEU A 41 16.66 -5.14 6.80
C LEU A 41 17.88 -5.23 5.88
N PRO A 42 18.50 -4.12 5.47
CA PRO A 42 19.72 -4.13 4.69
C PRO A 42 20.90 -4.58 5.54
N HIS A 43 21.96 -5.06 4.90
CA HIS A 43 23.16 -5.53 5.58
C HIS A 43 23.77 -4.47 6.52
N GLY A 44 23.90 -3.23 6.06
CA GLY A 44 24.45 -2.11 6.83
C GLY A 44 23.65 -1.75 8.10
N PHE A 45 22.42 -2.26 8.25
CA PHE A 45 21.63 -2.04 9.47
C PHE A 45 22.23 -2.74 10.70
N GLN A 46 23.10 -3.76 10.51
CA GLN A 46 23.82 -4.41 11.60
C GLN A 46 24.74 -3.43 12.36
N GLU A 47 25.36 -2.47 11.66
CA GLU A 47 26.19 -1.43 12.27
C GLU A 47 25.32 -0.46 13.08
N THR A 48 24.14 -0.11 12.57
CA THR A 48 23.14 0.72 13.27
C THR A 48 22.69 0.05 14.57
N ILE A 49 22.44 -1.26 14.54
CA ILE A 49 22.12 -2.06 15.72
C ILE A 49 23.25 -1.99 16.75
N THR A 50 24.48 -2.27 16.32
CA THR A 50 25.66 -2.31 17.20
C THR A 50 25.92 -0.95 17.85
N HIS A 51 25.84 0.14 17.07
CA HIS A 51 25.98 1.50 17.57
C HIS A 51 24.89 1.84 18.60
N GLN A 52 23.63 1.47 18.33
CA GLN A 52 22.54 1.75 19.26
C GLN A 52 22.64 0.92 20.55
N GLN A 53 23.14 -0.31 20.49
CA GLN A 53 23.44 -1.13 21.68
C GLN A 53 24.52 -0.45 22.55
N ALA A 54 25.61 0.03 21.96
CA ALA A 54 26.67 0.74 22.68
C ALA A 54 26.15 2.01 23.38
N ILE A 55 25.27 2.78 22.74
CA ILE A 55 24.60 3.94 23.36
C ILE A 55 23.79 3.51 24.59
N ILE A 56 23.05 2.40 24.51
CA ILE A 56 22.25 1.89 25.62
C ILE A 56 23.15 1.41 26.77
N GLU A 57 24.26 0.73 26.48
CA GLU A 57 25.24 0.29 27.48
C GLU A 57 25.90 1.47 28.20
N GLN A 58 26.26 2.53 27.45
CA GLN A 58 26.79 3.75 28.04
C GLN A 58 25.77 4.39 29.00
N ARG A 59 24.50 4.47 28.59
CA ARG A 59 23.41 4.98 29.45
C ARG A 59 23.19 4.11 30.69
N ALA A 60 23.30 2.79 30.56
CA ALA A 60 23.20 1.88 31.69
C ALA A 60 24.34 2.11 32.71
N THR A 61 25.57 2.32 32.22
CA THR A 61 26.74 2.62 33.05
C THR A 61 26.57 3.94 33.81
N THR A 62 26.12 5.00 33.13
CA THR A 62 25.85 6.30 33.78
C THR A 62 24.75 6.20 34.84
N LEU A 63 23.71 5.40 34.58
CA LEU A 63 22.60 5.22 35.54
C LEU A 63 23.06 4.54 36.83
N GLN A 64 23.92 3.52 36.74
CA GLN A 64 24.51 2.86 37.90
C GLN A 64 25.30 3.82 38.80
N GLN A 65 25.90 4.86 38.22
CA GLN A 65 26.72 5.82 38.95
C GLN A 65 25.90 6.93 39.64
N THR A 66 24.63 7.14 39.23
CA THR A 66 23.89 8.39 39.54
C THR A 66 22.58 8.21 40.30
N THR A 67 22.08 6.98 40.49
CA THR A 67 20.72 6.73 41.01
C THR A 67 20.70 5.73 42.17
N THR A 68 19.68 5.83 43.04
CA THR A 68 19.40 4.87 44.12
C THR A 68 19.18 3.45 43.60
N GLN A 69 19.59 2.46 44.41
CA GLN A 69 19.79 1.07 43.99
C GLN A 69 18.55 0.41 43.36
N GLN A 70 17.33 0.67 43.87
CA GLN A 70 16.13 0.00 43.38
C GLN A 70 15.62 0.52 42.02
N GLN A 71 15.58 1.84 41.81
CA GLN A 71 15.13 2.43 40.53
C GLN A 71 16.14 2.15 39.41
N ALA A 72 17.43 2.05 39.76
CA ALA A 72 18.48 1.66 38.82
C ALA A 72 18.26 0.22 38.31
N ILE A 73 17.85 -0.73 39.16
CA ILE A 73 17.64 -2.14 38.78
C ILE A 73 16.56 -2.29 37.71
N ASP A 74 15.37 -1.72 37.90
CA ASP A 74 14.25 -1.87 36.96
C ASP A 74 14.58 -1.27 35.58
N GLN A 75 15.24 -0.12 35.58
CA GLN A 75 15.61 0.57 34.35
C GLN A 75 16.77 -0.12 33.64
N MET A 76 17.73 -0.67 34.39
CA MET A 76 18.79 -1.52 33.84
C MET A 76 18.24 -2.77 33.17
N GLN A 77 17.26 -3.43 33.79
CA GLN A 77 16.61 -4.61 33.19
C GLN A 77 15.96 -4.26 31.85
N LYS A 78 15.33 -3.08 31.74
CA LYS A 78 14.78 -2.59 30.47
C LYS A 78 15.86 -2.39 29.41
N TYR A 79 17.02 -1.83 29.77
CA TYR A 79 18.14 -1.67 28.85
C TYR A 79 18.69 -3.01 28.36
N GLN A 80 18.89 -3.97 29.27
CA GLN A 80 19.34 -5.31 28.90
C GLN A 80 18.35 -6.02 27.97
N ASN A 81 17.06 -5.98 28.29
CA ASN A 81 16.03 -6.54 27.42
C ASN A 81 16.05 -5.90 26.02
N LYS A 82 16.26 -4.57 25.96
CA LYS A 82 16.32 -3.83 24.70
C LYS A 82 17.53 -4.22 23.85
N ILE A 83 18.71 -4.35 24.45
CA ILE A 83 19.94 -4.84 23.79
C ILE A 83 19.71 -6.23 23.19
N GLN A 84 19.10 -7.14 23.97
CA GLN A 84 18.80 -8.50 23.51
C GLN A 84 17.80 -8.53 22.36
N VAL A 85 16.77 -7.66 22.37
CA VAL A 85 15.82 -7.57 21.26
C VAL A 85 16.50 -7.05 20.00
N TYR A 86 17.36 -6.05 20.12
CA TYR A 86 18.13 -5.53 18.98
C TYR A 86 19.13 -6.54 18.43
N GLU A 87 19.75 -7.36 19.28
CA GLU A 87 20.66 -8.42 18.82
C GLU A 87 19.94 -9.41 17.90
N LYS A 88 18.68 -9.76 18.23
CA LYS A 88 17.85 -10.64 17.40
C LYS A 88 17.47 -10.04 16.05
N LEU A 89 17.60 -8.72 15.85
CA LEU A 89 17.35 -8.09 14.54
C LEU A 89 18.49 -8.34 13.55
N LYS A 90 19.70 -8.66 14.01
CA LYS A 90 20.82 -8.95 13.10
C LYS A 90 20.51 -10.13 12.18
N SER A 91 19.79 -11.14 12.66
CA SER A 91 19.35 -12.29 11.84
C SER A 91 18.31 -11.93 10.78
N CYS A 92 17.75 -10.72 10.84
CA CYS A 92 16.74 -10.22 9.90
C CYS A 92 17.40 -9.38 8.78
N CYS A 93 18.70 -9.08 8.93
CA CYS A 93 19.47 -8.34 7.95
C CYS A 93 19.84 -9.25 6.77
N ARG A 94 19.81 -8.69 5.57
CA ARG A 94 20.29 -9.32 4.35
C ARG A 94 21.78 -9.66 4.45
N PRO A 95 22.25 -10.71 3.75
CA PRO A 95 23.67 -11.03 3.69
C PRO A 95 24.45 -9.90 2.99
N GLU A 96 25.74 -9.78 3.30
CA GLU A 96 26.64 -8.76 2.74
C GLU A 96 26.72 -8.79 1.21
N SER A 97 26.58 -9.98 0.62
CA SER A 97 26.57 -10.16 -0.83
C SER A 97 25.25 -9.73 -1.50
N ALA A 98 24.20 -9.43 -0.74
CA ALA A 98 22.93 -9.01 -1.32
C ALA A 98 23.02 -7.57 -1.82
N PRO A 99 22.45 -7.26 -3.01
CA PRO A 99 22.33 -5.88 -3.46
C PRO A 99 21.41 -5.09 -2.53
N ASP A 100 21.56 -3.76 -2.59
CA ASP A 100 20.60 -2.84 -1.98
C ASP A 100 19.19 -3.13 -2.46
N ASP A 101 18.22 -2.98 -1.56
CA ASP A 101 16.83 -3.32 -1.87
C ASP A 101 16.21 -2.40 -2.92
N ASN A 102 16.75 -1.18 -3.06
CA ASN A 102 16.24 -0.11 -3.91
C ASN A 102 14.72 0.06 -3.76
N LEU A 103 14.18 -0.15 -2.56
CA LEU A 103 12.74 -0.02 -2.30
C LEU A 103 12.39 1.42 -1.95
N PRO A 104 11.23 1.93 -2.38
CA PRO A 104 10.73 3.25 -2.00
C PRO A 104 10.70 3.47 -0.49
N GLY A 105 10.90 4.72 -0.06
CA GLY A 105 10.90 5.10 1.36
C GLY A 105 12.14 4.64 2.13
N ARG A 106 12.30 5.18 3.34
CA ARG A 106 13.41 4.85 4.24
C ARG A 106 13.02 3.74 5.22
N ILE A 107 14.04 3.22 5.88
CA ILE A 107 13.88 2.33 7.02
C ILE A 107 13.89 3.19 8.30
N PRO A 108 12.82 3.17 9.11
CA PRO A 108 12.79 3.92 10.36
C PRO A 108 13.87 3.47 11.34
N SER A 109 14.39 4.40 12.12
CA SER A 109 15.38 4.13 13.16
C SER A 109 14.82 3.21 14.25
N LEU A 110 15.72 2.56 15.01
CA LEU A 110 15.33 1.68 16.11
C LEU A 110 14.46 2.38 17.17
N ASN A 111 14.70 3.68 17.42
CA ASN A 111 13.91 4.45 18.37
C ASN A 111 12.51 4.78 17.83
N GLU A 112 12.39 5.04 16.53
CA GLU A 112 11.11 5.28 15.85
C GLU A 112 10.25 4.01 15.88
N ILE A 113 10.82 2.85 15.56
CA ILE A 113 10.09 1.56 15.64
C ILE A 113 9.72 1.21 17.08
N ASP A 114 10.58 1.47 18.06
CA ASP A 114 10.21 1.32 19.48
C ASP A 114 9.03 2.22 19.87
N GLU A 115 8.98 3.45 19.35
CA GLU A 115 7.86 4.36 19.57
C GLU A 115 6.57 3.76 19.02
N ILE A 116 6.61 3.25 17.79
CA ILE A 116 5.45 2.60 17.13
C ILE A 116 4.97 1.40 17.94
N VAL A 117 5.87 0.50 18.33
CA VAL A 117 5.49 -0.70 19.09
C VAL A 117 4.89 -0.33 20.44
N ARG A 118 5.47 0.64 21.16
CA ARG A 118 4.92 1.12 22.44
C ARG A 118 3.54 1.76 22.25
N LYS A 119 3.38 2.62 21.23
CA LYS A 119 2.09 3.25 20.92
C LYS A 119 1.03 2.22 20.54
N ALA A 120 1.37 1.25 19.69
CA ALA A 120 0.46 0.17 19.31
C ALA A 120 -0.01 -0.63 20.53
N ILE A 121 0.92 -1.05 21.41
CA ILE A 121 0.58 -1.75 22.65
C ILE A 121 -0.30 -0.88 23.55
N GLN A 122 0.05 0.40 23.72
CA GLN A 122 -0.70 1.32 24.58
C GLN A 122 -2.13 1.54 24.09
N VAL A 123 -2.30 1.92 22.83
CA VAL A 123 -3.61 2.19 22.22
C VAL A 123 -4.46 0.92 22.19
N GLY A 124 -3.84 -0.22 21.85
CA GLY A 124 -4.52 -1.52 21.84
C GLY A 124 -4.96 -1.99 23.21
N THR A 125 -4.12 -1.81 24.25
CA THR A 125 -4.44 -2.22 25.64
C THR A 125 -5.55 -1.35 26.24
N ARG A 126 -5.56 -0.05 25.92
CA ARG A 126 -6.61 0.87 26.39
C ARG A 126 -7.96 0.66 25.72
N GLY A 127 -8.00 -0.03 24.58
CA GLY A 127 -9.22 -0.14 23.76
C GLY A 127 -9.62 1.18 23.12
N ASP A 128 -8.64 2.03 22.80
CA ASP A 128 -8.88 3.33 22.16
C ASP A 128 -9.61 3.15 20.80
N ASN A 129 -10.22 4.23 20.30
CA ASN A 129 -11.00 4.18 19.06
C ASN A 129 -10.11 4.04 17.79
N GLU A 130 -10.75 3.74 16.66
CA GLU A 130 -10.07 3.45 15.38
C GLU A 130 -9.29 4.66 14.85
N SER A 131 -9.88 5.86 14.91
CA SER A 131 -9.19 7.11 14.57
C SER A 131 -7.91 7.32 15.38
N ARG A 132 -7.93 7.02 16.70
CA ARG A 132 -6.74 7.09 17.54
C ARG A 132 -5.69 6.06 17.14
N TRP A 133 -6.10 4.84 16.79
CA TRP A 133 -5.22 3.81 16.26
C TRP A 133 -4.55 4.24 14.95
N ASN A 134 -5.35 4.76 14.02
CA ASN A 134 -4.90 5.18 12.70
C ASN A 134 -3.85 6.28 12.80
N GLY A 135 -4.14 7.36 13.54
CA GLY A 135 -3.18 8.46 13.70
C GLY A 135 -1.95 8.10 14.54
N ALA A 136 -2.10 7.30 15.59
CA ALA A 136 -0.98 7.01 16.50
C ALA A 136 -0.01 5.94 16.00
N VAL A 137 -0.51 5.02 15.16
CA VAL A 137 0.24 3.83 14.72
C VAL A 137 0.42 3.81 13.21
N ILE A 138 -0.67 3.93 12.45
CA ILE A 138 -0.66 3.70 11.00
C ILE A 138 -0.04 4.88 10.27
N SER A 139 -0.67 6.05 10.33
CA SER A 139 -0.16 7.28 9.71
C SER A 139 1.26 7.57 10.19
N ARG A 140 1.50 7.47 11.50
CA ARG A 140 2.84 7.69 12.07
C ARG A 140 3.91 6.74 11.51
N LEU A 141 3.59 5.46 11.26
CA LEU A 141 4.54 4.53 10.65
C LEU A 141 4.76 4.86 9.18
N LEU A 142 3.71 5.25 8.45
CA LEU A 142 3.83 5.65 7.04
C LEU A 142 4.65 6.94 6.89
N ASP A 143 4.45 7.94 7.76
CA ASP A 143 5.28 9.15 7.82
C ASP A 143 6.74 8.78 8.07
N MET A 144 7.02 7.82 8.95
CA MET A 144 8.40 7.37 9.19
C MET A 144 9.02 6.66 7.98
N ILE A 145 8.22 6.13 7.06
CA ILE A 145 8.70 5.50 5.82
C ILE A 145 8.93 6.55 4.73
N PHE A 146 8.03 7.52 4.59
CA PHE A 146 8.02 8.45 3.44
C PHE A 146 8.50 9.87 3.75
N GLU A 147 8.72 10.20 5.02
CA GLU A 147 9.14 11.53 5.45
C GLU A 147 10.35 11.51 6.40
N ASP A 148 11.13 12.57 6.30
CA ASP A 148 12.12 12.96 7.28
C ASP A 148 11.45 13.94 8.27
N PRO A 149 11.60 13.75 9.59
CA PRO A 149 10.94 14.60 10.58
C PRO A 149 11.30 16.08 10.51
N ILE A 150 12.40 16.45 9.85
CA ILE A 150 12.92 17.81 9.74
C ILE A 150 12.67 18.37 8.34
N THR A 151 12.98 17.61 7.30
CA THR A 151 12.96 18.10 5.91
C THR A 151 11.68 17.76 5.14
N GLY A 152 10.78 16.94 5.71
CA GLY A 152 9.54 16.54 5.06
C GLY A 152 9.72 15.36 4.08
N PRO A 153 8.96 15.29 2.98
CA PRO A 153 9.00 14.17 2.04
C PRO A 153 10.42 13.86 1.55
N ILE A 154 10.82 12.59 1.61
CA ILE A 154 12.20 12.15 1.26
C ILE A 154 12.33 11.60 -0.15
N GLY A 155 11.22 11.55 -0.89
CA GLY A 155 11.17 11.00 -2.21
C GLY A 155 9.80 11.22 -2.82
N GLU A 156 9.53 10.46 -3.85
CA GLU A 156 8.37 10.71 -4.70
C GLU A 156 7.10 10.02 -4.20
N PHE A 157 7.19 9.16 -3.19
CA PHE A 157 6.06 8.40 -2.66
C PHE A 157 5.67 8.97 -1.29
N GLY A 158 4.36 8.99 -1.03
CA GLY A 158 3.80 9.47 0.22
C GLY A 158 2.57 8.66 0.63
N ALA A 159 2.07 8.95 1.82
CA ALA A 159 0.81 8.42 2.31
C ALA A 159 -0.08 9.54 2.83
N THR A 160 -1.39 9.35 2.71
CA THR A 160 -2.37 10.32 3.24
C THR A 160 -3.59 9.61 3.79
N ASP A 161 -4.27 10.24 4.75
CA ASP A 161 -5.56 9.75 5.23
C ASP A 161 -6.65 10.00 4.19
N CYS A 162 -7.58 9.06 4.09
CA CYS A 162 -8.66 9.07 3.11
C CYS A 162 -10.03 9.05 3.79
N THR A 163 -10.08 9.52 5.05
CA THR A 163 -11.26 9.44 5.92
C THR A 163 -12.47 10.24 5.44
N THR A 164 -12.30 11.05 4.40
CA THR A 164 -13.37 11.82 3.73
C THR A 164 -13.47 11.51 2.23
N ALA A 165 -12.60 10.64 1.70
CA ALA A 165 -12.54 10.31 0.29
C ALA A 165 -13.74 9.45 -0.12
N GLN A 166 -14.44 9.82 -1.19
CA GLN A 166 -15.59 9.07 -1.70
C GLN A 166 -15.34 8.58 -3.12
N LEU A 167 -15.76 7.34 -3.40
CA LEU A 167 -15.79 6.84 -4.76
C LEU A 167 -16.67 7.73 -5.64
N HIS A 168 -16.14 8.14 -6.79
CA HIS A 168 -16.94 8.89 -7.75
C HIS A 168 -18.13 8.05 -8.23
N LYS A 169 -19.30 8.67 -8.39
CA LYS A 169 -20.58 7.98 -8.66
C LYS A 169 -20.56 7.08 -9.90
N GLU A 170 -19.73 7.39 -10.88
CA GLU A 170 -19.63 6.64 -12.14
C GLU A 170 -18.86 5.32 -11.98
N PHE A 171 -17.87 5.31 -11.10
CA PHE A 171 -17.00 4.15 -10.86
C PHE A 171 -17.43 3.33 -9.65
N ARG A 172 -18.35 3.86 -8.84
CA ARG A 172 -18.91 3.16 -7.68
C ARG A 172 -19.75 1.94 -8.11
N PRO A 173 -19.55 0.76 -7.51
CA PRO A 173 -20.42 -0.41 -7.70
C PRO A 173 -21.86 -0.13 -7.21
N VAL A 174 -22.86 -0.50 -8.02
CA VAL A 174 -24.29 -0.16 -7.81
C VAL A 174 -24.85 -0.67 -6.47
N ALA A 175 -24.38 -1.83 -6.00
CA ALA A 175 -24.86 -2.45 -4.76
C ALA A 175 -24.14 -1.96 -3.49
N SER A 176 -23.20 -1.02 -3.59
CA SER A 176 -22.38 -0.59 -2.45
C SER A 176 -22.93 0.66 -1.76
N THR A 177 -23.02 0.62 -0.43
CA THR A 177 -23.14 1.84 0.38
C THR A 177 -21.84 2.62 0.27
N ALA A 178 -21.87 3.97 0.28
CA ALA A 178 -20.64 4.76 0.30
C ALA A 178 -19.75 4.33 1.47
N ARG A 179 -18.61 3.69 1.17
CA ARG A 179 -17.62 3.25 2.14
C ARG A 179 -16.27 3.83 1.74
N MET A 180 -15.59 4.40 2.71
CA MET A 180 -14.30 5.05 2.57
C MET A 180 -13.20 4.04 2.91
N ILE A 181 -11.99 4.30 2.44
CA ILE A 181 -10.78 3.69 2.98
C ILE A 181 -10.16 4.64 4.01
N ASP A 182 -9.34 4.11 4.92
CA ASP A 182 -8.72 4.91 5.97
C ASP A 182 -7.52 5.72 5.46
N GLY A 183 -6.81 5.22 4.46
CA GLY A 183 -5.68 5.92 3.86
C GLY A 183 -5.23 5.30 2.55
N CYS A 184 -4.26 5.93 1.91
CA CYS A 184 -3.64 5.39 0.70
C CYS A 184 -2.15 5.73 0.62
N ILE A 185 -1.44 5.01 -0.25
CA ILE A 185 -0.10 5.36 -0.71
C ILE A 185 -0.21 5.89 -2.14
N PHE A 186 0.47 6.99 -2.41
CA PHE A 186 0.44 7.69 -3.68
C PHE A 186 1.86 8.03 -4.18
N ARG A 187 1.95 8.42 -5.45
CA ARG A 187 3.15 8.97 -6.08
C ARG A 187 2.94 10.46 -6.36
N SER A 188 3.84 11.34 -5.94
CA SER A 188 3.73 12.79 -6.08
C SER A 188 4.56 13.36 -7.23
N PHE A 189 3.92 13.88 -8.27
CA PHE A 189 4.61 14.35 -9.49
C PHE A 189 5.04 15.82 -9.44
N VAL A 190 5.09 16.47 -8.28
CA VAL A 190 5.30 17.93 -8.13
C VAL A 190 6.52 18.45 -8.92
N ASP A 191 7.59 17.68 -9.02
CA ASP A 191 8.84 18.06 -9.70
C ASP A 191 8.96 17.54 -11.15
N ASP A 192 7.96 16.82 -11.65
CA ASP A 192 7.97 16.21 -12.99
C ASP A 192 6.99 16.92 -13.95
N GLN A 193 7.51 17.90 -14.69
CA GLN A 193 6.68 18.75 -15.57
C GLN A 193 6.05 17.97 -16.73
N GLU A 194 6.74 16.96 -17.26
CA GLU A 194 6.25 16.13 -18.35
C GLU A 194 5.00 15.36 -17.88
N TRP A 195 5.11 14.69 -16.73
CA TRP A 195 4.00 13.97 -16.12
C TRP A 195 2.86 14.88 -15.71
N ILE A 196 3.13 16.02 -15.06
CA ILE A 196 2.09 16.97 -14.64
C ILE A 196 1.25 17.43 -15.83
N SER A 197 1.87 17.69 -16.99
CA SER A 197 1.14 18.11 -18.20
C SER A 197 0.17 17.03 -18.66
N ALA A 198 0.65 15.78 -18.81
CA ALA A 198 -0.17 14.65 -19.22
C ALA A 198 -1.30 14.35 -18.21
N ILE A 199 -0.98 14.36 -16.92
CA ILE A 199 -1.91 14.16 -15.80
C ILE A 199 -3.02 15.21 -15.81
N LYS A 200 -2.68 16.49 -15.94
CA LYS A 200 -3.68 17.57 -15.94
C LYS A 200 -4.59 17.52 -17.15
N LYS A 201 -4.05 17.17 -18.33
CA LYS A 201 -4.88 16.95 -19.53
C LYS A 201 -5.88 15.83 -19.28
N PHE A 202 -5.40 14.69 -18.76
CA PHE A 202 -6.26 13.58 -18.43
C PHE A 202 -7.33 13.94 -17.40
N ALA A 203 -6.94 14.62 -16.31
CA ALA A 203 -7.83 15.08 -15.26
C ALA A 203 -8.95 16.00 -15.79
N HIS A 204 -8.63 16.92 -16.69
CA HIS A 204 -9.61 17.92 -17.17
C HIS A 204 -10.78 17.34 -17.97
N PHE A 205 -10.60 16.23 -18.68
CA PHE A 205 -11.65 15.68 -19.54
C PHE A 205 -12.47 14.59 -18.86
N ASN A 206 -11.93 13.96 -17.81
CA ASN A 206 -12.56 12.80 -17.21
C ASN A 206 -13.61 13.15 -16.14
N PRO A 207 -14.55 12.23 -15.86
CA PRO A 207 -15.65 12.48 -14.95
C PRO A 207 -15.26 12.82 -13.50
N THR A 208 -14.14 12.29 -13.02
CA THR A 208 -13.69 12.52 -11.63
C THR A 208 -12.97 13.85 -11.45
N GLN A 209 -12.58 14.52 -12.54
CA GLN A 209 -11.65 15.65 -12.53
C GLN A 209 -10.32 15.35 -11.82
N SER A 210 -9.95 14.06 -11.77
CA SER A 210 -8.84 13.49 -11.01
C SER A 210 -8.22 12.37 -11.84
N ILE A 211 -7.02 11.91 -11.50
CA ILE A 211 -6.43 10.71 -12.13
C ILE A 211 -6.78 9.42 -11.39
N ASN A 212 -7.75 9.49 -10.48
CA ASN A 212 -8.18 8.40 -9.62
C ASN A 212 -9.69 8.18 -9.73
N HIS A 213 -10.15 7.01 -9.25
CA HIS A 213 -11.56 6.62 -9.17
C HIS A 213 -12.36 7.38 -8.07
N THR A 214 -11.82 8.49 -7.58
CA THR A 214 -12.31 9.37 -6.51
C THR A 214 -12.00 10.81 -6.88
N ASP A 215 -12.89 11.73 -6.51
CA ASP A 215 -12.73 13.19 -6.64
C ASP A 215 -12.02 13.82 -5.43
N PHE A 216 -11.33 12.99 -4.62
CA PHE A 216 -10.62 13.41 -3.43
C PHE A 216 -9.43 14.34 -3.77
N GLY A 217 -9.65 15.64 -3.53
CA GLY A 217 -8.71 16.73 -3.86
C GLY A 217 -7.25 16.50 -3.45
N PRO A 218 -6.94 15.99 -2.23
CA PRO A 218 -5.55 15.79 -1.81
C PRO A 218 -4.70 14.87 -2.70
N ILE A 219 -5.32 13.98 -3.48
CA ILE A 219 -4.63 13.10 -4.42
C ILE A 219 -5.12 13.30 -5.86
N GLN A 220 -5.71 14.45 -6.18
CA GLN A 220 -6.32 14.71 -7.49
C GLN A 220 -5.36 14.45 -8.67
N TYR A 221 -4.07 14.76 -8.49
CA TYR A 221 -3.01 14.63 -9.50
C TYR A 221 -1.94 13.60 -9.14
N ASP A 222 -2.14 12.86 -8.05
CA ASP A 222 -1.20 11.89 -7.54
C ASP A 222 -1.87 10.51 -7.58
N PRO A 223 -1.38 9.53 -8.37
CA PRO A 223 -2.09 8.28 -8.53
C PRO A 223 -2.13 7.49 -7.22
N LEU A 224 -3.30 6.99 -6.88
CA LEU A 224 -3.54 6.09 -5.76
C LEU A 224 -2.99 4.72 -6.13
N LEU A 225 -1.85 4.36 -5.53
CA LEU A 225 -1.15 3.10 -5.80
C LEU A 225 -1.66 1.97 -4.93
N LEU A 226 -1.87 2.25 -3.64
CA LEU A 226 -2.30 1.25 -2.65
C LEU A 226 -3.42 1.82 -1.80
N SER A 227 -4.54 1.10 -1.70
CA SER A 227 -5.59 1.38 -0.72
C SER A 227 -5.22 0.78 0.64
N ILE A 228 -5.48 1.50 1.74
CA ILE A 228 -5.27 1.03 3.11
C ILE A 228 -6.59 1.06 3.88
N GLU A 229 -7.01 -0.09 4.37
CA GLU A 229 -8.16 -0.23 5.27
C GLU A 229 -7.69 -0.70 6.64
N THR A 230 -8.17 -0.05 7.69
CA THR A 230 -7.84 -0.41 9.07
C THR A 230 -9.05 -1.02 9.75
N LYS A 231 -8.79 -1.89 10.74
CA LYS A 231 -9.80 -2.41 11.65
C LYS A 231 -9.17 -2.58 13.03
N LYS A 232 -9.99 -2.37 14.05
CA LYS A 232 -9.59 -2.65 15.43
C LYS A 232 -9.21 -4.12 15.65
N PRO A 233 -8.40 -4.42 16.67
CA PRO A 233 -8.22 -5.80 17.15
C PRO A 233 -9.59 -6.47 17.42
N ALA A 234 -9.76 -7.72 16.99
CA ALA A 234 -10.99 -8.52 17.09
C ALA A 234 -12.19 -8.09 16.22
N ALA A 235 -12.08 -7.07 15.37
CA ALA A 235 -13.12 -6.72 14.39
C ALA A 235 -13.14 -7.69 13.20
N GLU A 236 -14.30 -7.79 12.53
CA GLU A 236 -14.52 -8.67 11.39
C GLU A 236 -13.62 -8.31 10.21
N LEU A 237 -12.56 -9.07 10.00
CA LEU A 237 -11.67 -8.97 8.83
C LEU A 237 -12.46 -8.96 7.52
N GLU A 238 -13.56 -9.71 7.44
CA GLU A 238 -14.46 -9.75 6.30
C GLU A 238 -15.05 -8.38 5.93
N LYS A 239 -15.28 -7.48 6.89
CA LYS A 239 -15.74 -6.12 6.60
C LYS A 239 -14.64 -5.27 5.96
N ALA A 240 -13.39 -5.39 6.43
CA ALA A 240 -12.26 -4.72 5.79
C ALA A 240 -12.04 -5.22 4.36
N LYS A 241 -12.08 -6.54 4.19
CA LYS A 241 -12.01 -7.21 2.88
C LYS A 241 -13.07 -6.69 1.92
N LEU A 242 -14.31 -6.57 2.39
CA LEU A 242 -15.41 -6.00 1.61
C LEU A 242 -15.16 -4.54 1.24
N GLN A 243 -14.71 -3.71 2.18
CA GLN A 243 -14.45 -2.28 1.94
C GLN A 243 -13.36 -2.04 0.89
N ILE A 244 -12.20 -2.67 1.08
CA ILE A 244 -11.08 -2.51 0.15
C ILE A 244 -11.40 -3.16 -1.21
N GLY A 245 -12.15 -4.27 -1.23
CA GLY A 245 -12.63 -4.88 -2.46
C GLY A 245 -13.57 -3.97 -3.27
N ILE A 246 -14.44 -3.21 -2.61
CA ILE A 246 -15.29 -2.21 -3.28
C ILE A 246 -14.44 -1.10 -3.91
N TRP A 247 -13.40 -0.64 -3.22
CA TRP A 247 -12.47 0.37 -3.74
C TRP A 247 -11.66 -0.15 -4.92
N HIS A 248 -11.12 -1.37 -4.83
CA HIS A 248 -10.40 -1.99 -5.94
C HIS A 248 -11.32 -2.22 -7.15
N ALA A 249 -12.58 -2.63 -6.93
CA ALA A 249 -13.55 -2.77 -8.02
C ALA A 249 -13.81 -1.43 -8.73
N ALA A 250 -13.94 -0.34 -7.97
CA ALA A 250 -14.08 1.00 -8.53
C ALA A 250 -12.82 1.45 -9.27
N GLN A 251 -11.63 1.12 -8.74
CA GLN A 251 -10.36 1.37 -9.41
C GLN A 251 -10.29 0.63 -10.74
N TRP A 252 -10.57 -0.68 -10.77
CA TRP A 252 -10.62 -1.46 -12.01
C TRP A 252 -11.62 -0.87 -13.02
N LYS A 253 -12.80 -0.44 -12.58
CA LYS A 253 -13.79 0.20 -13.46
C LYS A 253 -13.31 1.54 -14.03
N PHE A 254 -12.61 2.33 -13.22
CA PHE A 254 -11.98 3.58 -13.69
C PHE A 254 -10.86 3.30 -14.69
N LEU A 255 -9.99 2.33 -14.42
CA LEU A 255 -8.92 1.93 -15.31
C LEU A 255 -9.46 1.37 -16.63
N ASP A 256 -10.49 0.52 -16.57
CA ASP A 256 -11.19 0.02 -17.75
C ASP A 256 -11.72 1.18 -18.60
N TRP A 257 -12.44 2.12 -18.00
CA TRP A 257 -12.89 3.32 -18.72
C TRP A 257 -11.71 4.11 -19.32
N ALA A 258 -10.67 4.39 -18.54
CA ALA A 258 -9.52 5.19 -18.96
C ALA A 258 -8.74 4.57 -20.13
N VAL A 259 -8.56 3.24 -20.13
CA VAL A 259 -7.96 2.52 -21.27
C VAL A 259 -8.83 2.67 -22.51
N GLY A 260 -10.16 2.58 -22.36
CA GLY A 260 -11.09 2.80 -23.47
C GLY A 260 -10.92 4.17 -24.12
N GLU A 261 -10.88 5.22 -23.30
CA GLU A 261 -10.67 6.60 -23.79
C GLU A 261 -9.34 6.76 -24.52
N LYS A 262 -8.26 6.16 -24.01
CA LYS A 262 -6.94 6.19 -24.66
C LYS A 262 -7.00 5.54 -26.04
N LEU A 263 -7.62 4.37 -26.15
CA LEU A 263 -7.77 3.65 -27.42
C LEU A 263 -8.63 4.42 -28.42
N ASP A 264 -9.75 5.00 -27.97
CA ASP A 264 -10.61 5.82 -28.83
C ASP A 264 -9.86 7.06 -29.36
N GLN A 265 -9.09 7.74 -28.51
CA GLN A 265 -8.25 8.88 -28.94
C GLN A 265 -7.19 8.45 -29.96
N GLN A 266 -6.57 7.28 -29.79
CA GLN A 266 -5.61 6.74 -30.76
C GLN A 266 -6.28 6.40 -32.10
N ARG A 267 -7.49 5.83 -32.09
CA ARG A 267 -8.26 5.56 -33.31
C ARG A 267 -8.61 6.85 -34.05
N ILE A 268 -9.08 7.87 -33.34
CA ILE A 268 -9.39 9.19 -33.91
C ILE A 268 -8.15 9.82 -34.54
N ALA A 269 -6.99 9.72 -33.89
CA ALA A 269 -5.72 10.21 -34.44
C ALA A 269 -5.29 9.47 -35.73
N GLN A 270 -5.73 8.22 -35.91
CA GLN A 270 -5.54 7.43 -37.13
C GLN A 270 -6.62 7.68 -38.20
N GLY A 271 -7.56 8.60 -37.96
CA GLY A 271 -8.66 8.91 -38.88
C GLY A 271 -9.82 7.91 -38.83
N LEU A 272 -9.88 7.06 -37.80
CA LEU A 272 -10.98 6.15 -37.55
C LEU A 272 -11.98 6.78 -36.56
N TYR A 273 -13.27 6.44 -36.69
CA TYR A 273 -14.31 6.84 -35.72
C TYR A 273 -14.53 5.73 -34.67
N GLU A 274 -15.51 5.94 -33.78
CA GLU A 274 -15.96 4.94 -32.81
C GLU A 274 -16.20 3.56 -33.47
N PRO A 275 -15.93 2.45 -32.76
CA PRO A 275 -16.12 1.09 -33.29
C PRO A 275 -17.53 0.85 -33.86
N ALA A 276 -17.67 0.91 -35.18
CA ALA A 276 -18.97 0.90 -35.87
C ALA A 276 -19.40 -0.50 -36.34
N THR A 277 -18.44 -1.34 -36.73
CA THR A 277 -18.73 -2.73 -37.14
C THR A 277 -18.60 -3.68 -35.95
N THR A 278 -19.26 -4.84 -36.03
CA THR A 278 -19.11 -5.90 -35.02
C THR A 278 -17.65 -6.32 -34.87
N GLN A 279 -16.90 -6.37 -35.98
CA GLN A 279 -15.48 -6.70 -35.97
C GLN A 279 -14.65 -5.63 -35.24
N ASP A 280 -14.88 -4.34 -35.51
CA ASP A 280 -14.19 -3.25 -34.80
C ASP A 280 -14.47 -3.29 -33.30
N GLN A 281 -15.71 -3.61 -32.91
CA GLN A 281 -16.10 -3.71 -31.51
C GLN A 281 -15.43 -4.89 -30.80
N GLU A 282 -15.25 -6.02 -31.49
CA GLU A 282 -14.54 -7.19 -30.96
C GLU A 282 -13.04 -6.91 -30.82
N GLU A 283 -12.43 -6.26 -31.81
CA GLU A 283 -11.01 -5.87 -31.76
C GLU A 283 -10.74 -4.86 -30.65
N PHE A 284 -11.58 -3.83 -30.53
CA PHE A 284 -11.49 -2.84 -29.45
C PHE A 284 -11.58 -3.49 -28.06
N LYS A 285 -12.55 -4.39 -27.86
CA LYS A 285 -12.68 -5.14 -26.60
C LYS A 285 -11.45 -5.99 -26.32
N LYS A 286 -10.87 -6.61 -27.33
CA LYS A 286 -9.68 -7.45 -27.20
C LYS A 286 -8.44 -6.62 -26.84
N GLU A 287 -8.24 -5.46 -27.46
CA GLU A 287 -7.13 -4.56 -27.13
C GLU A 287 -7.25 -3.99 -25.72
N LYS A 288 -8.44 -3.51 -25.36
CA LYS A 288 -8.75 -3.02 -24.02
C LYS A 288 -8.46 -4.10 -22.97
N LEU A 289 -8.86 -5.32 -23.26
CA LEU A 289 -8.58 -6.46 -22.40
C LEU A 289 -7.07 -6.75 -22.30
N ALA A 290 -6.35 -6.73 -23.41
CA ALA A 290 -4.91 -6.97 -23.40
C ALA A 290 -4.20 -5.96 -22.49
N ALA A 291 -4.59 -4.68 -22.57
CA ALA A 291 -4.07 -3.63 -21.70
C ALA A 291 -4.39 -3.88 -20.22
N LEU A 292 -5.64 -4.18 -19.85
CA LEU A 292 -6.01 -4.47 -18.46
C LEU A 292 -5.32 -5.74 -17.91
N SER A 293 -5.19 -6.77 -18.75
CA SER A 293 -4.52 -8.02 -18.39
C SER A 293 -3.02 -7.82 -18.18
N ALA A 294 -2.41 -6.86 -18.89
CA ALA A 294 -0.99 -6.52 -18.72
C ALA A 294 -0.70 -5.90 -17.34
N LEU A 295 -1.67 -5.22 -16.71
CA LEU A 295 -1.52 -4.75 -15.32
C LEU A 295 -1.48 -5.94 -14.33
N GLY A 296 -2.24 -6.99 -14.63
CA GLY A 296 -2.29 -8.24 -13.88
C GLY A 296 -3.09 -8.18 -12.59
N PHE A 297 -2.71 -7.32 -11.64
CA PHE A 297 -3.35 -7.22 -10.33
C PHE A 297 -3.19 -5.82 -9.71
N ILE A 298 -4.00 -5.49 -8.69
CA ILE A 298 -3.89 -4.29 -7.86
C ILE A 298 -3.72 -4.70 -6.40
N PRO A 299 -2.63 -4.30 -5.72
CA PRO A 299 -2.43 -4.51 -4.30
C PRO A 299 -3.11 -3.49 -3.41
N GLY A 300 -3.33 -3.90 -2.15
CA GLY A 300 -3.80 -3.05 -1.06
C GLY A 300 -3.30 -3.60 0.28
N ILE A 301 -3.60 -2.89 1.35
CA ILE A 301 -3.17 -3.24 2.71
C ILE A 301 -4.39 -3.23 3.64
N ILE A 302 -4.57 -4.31 4.40
CA ILE A 302 -5.46 -4.31 5.55
C ILE A 302 -4.64 -4.32 6.82
N VAL A 303 -4.90 -3.38 7.72
CA VAL A 303 -4.34 -3.41 9.07
C VAL A 303 -5.41 -3.83 10.06
N SER A 304 -5.35 -5.08 10.54
CA SER A 304 -6.30 -5.66 11.48
C SER A 304 -5.66 -5.77 12.87
N GLY A 305 -5.95 -4.78 13.72
CA GLY A 305 -5.25 -4.58 14.97
C GLY A 305 -3.75 -4.45 14.71
N TYR A 306 -2.95 -5.34 15.31
CA TYR A 306 -1.50 -5.31 15.13
C TYR A 306 -1.01 -5.91 13.81
N ARG A 307 -1.86 -6.58 13.03
CA ARG A 307 -1.44 -7.36 11.86
C ARG A 307 -1.56 -6.55 10.57
N TRP A 308 -0.58 -6.66 9.70
CA TRP A 308 -0.53 -6.03 8.38
C TRP A 308 -0.66 -7.12 7.32
N LEU A 309 -1.80 -7.13 6.63
CA LEU A 309 -2.15 -8.14 5.63
C LEU A 309 -2.10 -7.53 4.24
N PRO A 310 -1.54 -8.23 3.24
CA PRO A 310 -1.68 -7.80 1.87
C PRO A 310 -3.09 -8.13 1.39
N VAL A 311 -3.53 -7.37 0.39
CA VAL A 311 -4.69 -7.63 -0.44
C VAL A 311 -4.22 -7.60 -1.88
N PHE A 312 -4.68 -8.53 -2.71
CA PHE A 312 -4.52 -8.45 -4.16
C PHE A 312 -5.87 -8.60 -4.83
N SER A 313 -6.10 -7.81 -5.87
CA SER A 313 -7.24 -7.99 -6.77
C SER A 313 -6.82 -8.13 -8.22
N THR A 314 -7.51 -9.01 -8.93
CA THR A 314 -7.33 -9.22 -10.36
C THR A 314 -8.60 -8.82 -11.09
N TYR A 315 -8.48 -8.57 -12.38
CA TYR A 315 -9.63 -8.34 -13.26
C TYR A 315 -10.05 -9.66 -13.91
N ASP A 316 -11.23 -10.18 -13.57
CA ASP A 316 -11.85 -11.32 -14.25
C ASP A 316 -12.95 -10.80 -15.20
N ASN A 317 -12.82 -11.07 -16.50
CA ASN A 317 -13.75 -10.59 -17.53
C ASN A 317 -15.11 -11.25 -17.50
N ASP A 318 -15.16 -12.55 -17.20
CA ASP A 318 -16.41 -13.31 -17.33
C ASP A 318 -17.36 -12.98 -16.18
N LYS A 319 -16.79 -12.50 -15.06
CA LYS A 319 -17.55 -12.21 -13.84
C LYS A 319 -17.44 -10.75 -13.37
N LYS A 320 -16.58 -9.93 -13.98
CA LYS A 320 -16.19 -8.59 -13.47
C LYS A 320 -15.79 -8.61 -11.99
N THR A 321 -15.11 -9.66 -11.55
CA THR A 321 -14.86 -9.90 -10.13
C THR A 321 -13.50 -9.42 -9.68
N THR A 322 -13.51 -8.64 -8.60
CA THR A 322 -12.33 -8.34 -7.78
C THR A 322 -12.10 -9.51 -6.83
N LEU A 323 -11.13 -10.37 -7.14
CA LEU A 323 -10.67 -11.38 -6.18
C LEU A 323 -9.93 -10.69 -5.03
N LEU A 324 -9.98 -11.24 -3.83
CA LEU A 324 -9.34 -10.63 -2.65
C LEU A 324 -8.61 -11.68 -1.83
N TRP A 325 -7.33 -11.42 -1.54
CA TRP A 325 -6.42 -12.42 -0.99
C TRP A 325 -5.83 -11.90 0.32
N THR A 326 -6.01 -12.61 1.44
CA THR A 326 -5.59 -12.12 2.76
C THR A 326 -5.39 -13.27 3.77
N ASP A 327 -4.46 -14.19 3.56
CA ASP A 327 -4.32 -15.33 4.48
C ASP A 327 -3.20 -15.17 5.51
N THR A 328 -2.10 -14.49 5.15
CA THR A 328 -0.91 -14.33 6.02
C THR A 328 -0.54 -12.87 6.16
N ASP A 329 -0.31 -12.41 7.40
CA ASP A 329 0.23 -11.07 7.64
C ASP A 329 1.71 -11.02 7.31
N PHE A 330 2.14 -9.99 6.56
CA PHE A 330 3.56 -9.77 6.24
C PHE A 330 4.30 -9.03 7.36
N GLY A 331 3.60 -8.59 8.40
CA GLY A 331 4.20 -7.85 9.49
C GLY A 331 3.23 -7.53 10.62
N THR A 332 3.80 -7.12 11.75
CA THR A 332 3.02 -6.75 12.92
C THR A 332 3.62 -5.60 13.74
N THR A 333 2.79 -4.63 14.13
CA THR A 333 3.20 -3.53 15.02
C THR A 333 3.28 -3.94 16.50
N ARG A 334 3.14 -5.23 16.82
CA ARG A 334 3.22 -5.74 18.20
C ARG A 334 4.66 -5.95 18.69
N THR A 335 5.59 -6.16 17.77
CA THR A 335 7.00 -6.41 18.09
C THR A 335 7.90 -5.60 17.18
N ILE A 336 9.13 -5.31 17.61
CA ILE A 336 10.10 -4.54 16.81
C ILE A 336 10.43 -5.25 15.50
N LYS A 337 10.65 -6.57 15.57
CA LYS A 337 10.95 -7.42 14.42
C LYS A 337 9.79 -7.41 13.40
N GLY A 338 8.56 -7.63 13.88
CA GLY A 338 7.37 -7.57 13.04
C GLY A 338 7.06 -6.17 12.51
N ALA A 339 7.44 -5.11 13.22
CA ALA A 339 7.22 -3.74 12.74
C ALA A 339 8.17 -3.42 11.59
N TYR A 340 9.41 -3.90 11.64
CA TYR A 340 10.31 -3.84 10.49
C TYR A 340 9.83 -4.69 9.32
N ALA A 341 9.21 -5.85 9.57
CA ALA A 341 8.56 -6.64 8.52
C ALA A 341 7.40 -5.86 7.87
N ALA A 342 6.60 -5.14 8.67
CA ALA A 342 5.56 -4.27 8.14
C ALA A 342 6.14 -3.13 7.28
N VAL A 343 7.24 -2.50 7.71
CA VAL A 343 7.98 -1.52 6.90
C VAL A 343 8.44 -2.13 5.58
N ALA A 344 9.09 -3.30 5.61
CA ALA A 344 9.58 -3.97 4.41
C ALA A 344 8.43 -4.27 3.43
N GLY A 345 7.30 -4.80 3.91
CA GLY A 345 6.13 -5.07 3.08
C GLY A 345 5.50 -3.81 2.48
N VAL A 346 5.39 -2.71 3.25
CA VAL A 346 4.91 -1.43 2.70
C VAL A 346 5.82 -0.92 1.59
N ARG A 347 7.14 -0.97 1.79
CA ARG A 347 8.12 -0.51 0.80
C ARG A 347 8.10 -1.40 -0.47
N GLU A 348 7.97 -2.71 -0.31
CA GLU A 348 7.84 -3.68 -1.41
C GLU A 348 6.54 -3.48 -2.22
N LEU A 349 5.40 -3.32 -1.54
CA LEU A 349 4.13 -3.02 -2.20
C LEU A 349 4.17 -1.67 -2.92
N THR A 350 4.89 -0.69 -2.37
CA THR A 350 5.08 0.61 -3.04
C THR A 350 5.96 0.47 -4.28
N ALA A 351 6.97 -0.43 -4.25
CA ALA A 351 7.79 -0.74 -5.41
C ALA A 351 6.97 -1.34 -6.57
N TRP A 352 5.94 -2.15 -6.29
CA TRP A 352 4.98 -2.57 -7.33
C TRP A 352 4.33 -1.35 -8.04
N GLY A 353 3.97 -0.32 -7.27
CA GLY A 353 3.45 0.91 -7.84
C GLY A 353 4.45 1.57 -8.80
N ARG A 354 5.73 1.66 -8.37
CA ARG A 354 6.82 2.20 -9.19
C ARG A 354 7.10 1.39 -10.46
N ASP A 355 7.22 0.07 -10.31
CA ASP A 355 7.81 -0.81 -11.32
C ASP A 355 6.77 -1.43 -12.25
N VAL A 356 5.49 -1.45 -11.85
CA VAL A 356 4.40 -2.06 -12.60
C VAL A 356 3.32 -1.02 -12.92
N TYR A 357 2.73 -0.38 -11.90
CA TYR A 357 1.58 0.48 -12.11
C TYR A 357 1.92 1.75 -12.90
N LEU A 358 2.97 2.48 -12.54
CA LEU A 358 3.32 3.74 -13.21
C LEU A 358 3.72 3.55 -14.68
N PRO A 359 4.57 2.58 -15.06
CA PRO A 359 4.86 2.29 -16.47
C PRO A 359 3.60 1.92 -17.26
N TRP A 360 2.76 1.05 -16.68
CA TRP A 360 1.50 0.67 -17.29
C TRP A 360 0.56 1.87 -17.47
N PHE A 361 0.46 2.74 -16.47
CA PHE A 361 -0.37 3.95 -16.51
C PHE A 361 0.11 4.95 -17.56
N LYS A 362 1.43 5.12 -17.69
CA LYS A 362 2.04 5.93 -18.76
C LYS A 362 1.70 5.40 -20.15
N GLU A 363 1.77 4.09 -20.34
CA GLU A 363 1.53 3.44 -21.63
C GLU A 363 0.05 3.44 -22.03
N HIS A 364 -0.83 3.03 -21.12
CA HIS A 364 -2.21 2.67 -21.45
C HIS A 364 -3.26 3.74 -21.10
N ILE A 365 -2.90 4.79 -20.34
CA ILE A 365 -3.86 5.81 -19.90
C ILE A 365 -3.44 7.21 -20.32
N LEU A 366 -2.20 7.61 -20.03
CA LEU A 366 -1.76 8.98 -20.27
C LEU A 366 -1.37 9.22 -21.74
N ILE A 367 -1.57 10.45 -22.20
CA ILE A 367 -1.03 10.94 -23.47
C ILE A 367 0.02 12.01 -23.17
N PHE A 368 1.25 11.73 -23.60
CA PHE A 368 2.38 12.64 -23.54
C PHE A 368 2.51 13.38 -24.87
N ASP A 369 3.01 14.61 -24.84
CA ASP A 369 3.26 15.44 -26.04
C ASP A 369 4.52 15.03 -26.80
#